data_AF-A0A7L4R9R8-F1
#
_entry.id   AF-A0A7L4R9R8-F1
#
_cell.length_a   1.000
_cell.length_b   1.000
_cell.length_c   1.000
_cell.angle_alpha   90.00
_cell.angle_beta   90.00
_cell.angle_gamma   90.00
#
_symmetry.space_group_name_H-M   'P 1'
#
loop_
_entity.id
_entity.type
_entity.pdbx_description
1 polymer ?
#
loop_
_entity_poly.entity_id
_entity_poly.type
_entity_poly.pdbx_seq_one_letter_code
_entity_poly.pdbx_strand_id
1 'polypeptide(L)'
;MDAFSKKNQKKMRKTNDKILAELMLSFTKEMFNLAVISYVLSKVLAKPRFYGRAYKESFERMDQVLNHMERSAGDPEKYNVAAGNLEETIGAMESEDQRFVKSLVEKGKLKTAAILYAQGMSLSLAAEMTGMSKQDIMDYSGKTMMADRVAEAVDISERVKKAKRAFGG
;
A
#
# COMPACT_ATOMS: atom_id res chain seq x y z
N MET A 1 -6.99 12.39 -3.77
CA MET A 1 -5.55 12.15 -4.06
C MET A 1 -4.61 13.37 -3.85
N ASP A 2 -5.09 14.47 -3.23
CA ASP A 2 -4.40 15.76 -3.04
C ASP A 2 -2.96 15.73 -2.46
N ALA A 3 -2.63 14.74 -1.63
CA ALA A 3 -1.32 14.64 -0.99
C ALA A 3 -0.20 14.28 -1.98
N PHE A 4 -0.50 13.52 -3.04
CA PHE A 4 0.46 13.17 -4.08
C PHE A 4 0.73 14.36 -5.01
N SER A 5 -0.33 15.03 -5.47
CA SER A 5 -0.25 16.21 -6.34
C SER A 5 0.57 17.35 -5.70
N LYS A 6 0.44 17.53 -4.38
CA LYS A 6 1.24 18.48 -3.59
C LYS A 6 2.63 17.97 -3.21
N LYS A 7 3.03 16.79 -3.70
CA LYS A 7 4.30 16.10 -3.37
C LYS A 7 4.57 15.98 -1.87
N ASN A 8 3.52 15.88 -1.05
CA ASN A 8 3.62 15.88 0.40
C ASN A 8 3.78 14.44 0.92
N GLN A 9 5.03 13.99 0.98
CA GLN A 9 5.40 12.64 1.43
C GLN A 9 4.85 12.30 2.82
N LYS A 10 4.94 13.24 3.80
CA LYS A 10 4.47 13.01 5.17
C LYS A 10 2.95 12.80 5.21
N LYS A 11 2.19 13.60 4.45
CA LYS A 11 0.74 13.46 4.32
C LYS A 11 0.37 12.15 3.63
N MET A 12 1.11 11.74 2.59
CA MET A 12 0.90 10.44 1.92
C MET A 12 1.12 9.26 2.86
N ARG A 13 2.16 9.28 3.71
CA ARG A 13 2.36 8.23 4.73
C ARG A 13 1.19 8.15 5.70
N LYS A 14 0.74 9.28 6.24
CA LYS A 14 -0.44 9.33 7.11
C LYS A 14 -1.70 8.79 6.43
N THR A 15 -1.88 9.07 5.14
CA THR A 15 -3.00 8.51 4.36
C THR A 15 -2.87 6.99 4.24
N ASN A 16 -1.67 6.48 3.96
CA ASN A 16 -1.41 5.04 3.95
C ASN A 16 -1.74 4.37 5.28
N ASP A 17 -1.36 4.97 6.40
CA ASP A 17 -1.63 4.40 7.74
C ASP A 17 -3.14 4.31 8.01
N LYS A 18 -3.93 5.30 7.57
CA LYS A 18 -5.40 5.26 7.64
C LYS A 18 -5.99 4.15 6.78
N ILE A 19 -5.51 4.01 5.53
CA ILE A 19 -5.98 2.95 4.62
C ILE A 19 -5.66 1.57 5.19
N LEU A 20 -4.48 1.37 5.78
CA LEU A 20 -4.12 0.12 6.44
C LEU A 20 -5.05 -0.19 7.63
N ALA A 21 -5.39 0.83 8.44
CA ALA A 21 -6.33 0.66 9.54
C ALA A 21 -7.74 0.27 9.05
N GLU A 22 -8.21 0.82 7.94
CA GLU A 22 -9.49 0.46 7.33
C GLU A 22 -9.46 -0.93 6.66
N LEU A 23 -8.36 -1.26 5.97
CA LEU A 23 -8.14 -2.57 5.37
C LEU A 23 -8.18 -3.69 6.41
N MET A 24 -7.66 -3.46 7.62
CA MET A 24 -7.75 -4.41 8.73
C MET A 24 -9.17 -4.65 9.23
N LEU A 25 -10.15 -3.82 8.84
CA LEU A 25 -11.55 -4.00 9.19
C LEU A 25 -12.33 -4.68 8.07
N SER A 26 -12.05 -4.33 6.81
CA SER A 26 -12.83 -4.79 5.66
C SER A 26 -12.25 -6.02 4.96
N PHE A 27 -10.92 -6.20 4.99
CA PHE A 27 -10.18 -7.24 4.28
C PHE A 27 -10.52 -7.38 2.79
N THR A 28 -10.90 -6.28 2.13
CA THR A 28 -11.23 -6.31 0.69
C THR A 28 -9.99 -6.14 -0.19
N LYS A 29 -10.01 -6.74 -1.37
CA LYS A 29 -8.91 -6.69 -2.35
C LYS A 29 -8.67 -5.27 -2.86
N GLU A 30 -9.72 -4.47 -2.99
CA GLU A 30 -9.67 -3.08 -3.42
C GLU A 30 -8.93 -2.22 -2.39
N MET A 31 -9.27 -2.40 -1.11
CA MET A 31 -8.59 -1.71 -0.01
C MET A 31 -7.13 -2.14 0.12
N PHE A 32 -6.85 -3.42 -0.16
CA PHE A 32 -5.48 -3.92 -0.21
C PHE A 32 -4.68 -3.23 -1.32
N ASN A 33 -5.21 -3.20 -2.55
CA ASN A 33 -4.58 -2.53 -3.68
C ASN A 33 -4.36 -1.04 -3.38
N LEU A 34 -5.34 -0.39 -2.73
CA LEU A 34 -5.23 1.01 -2.34
C LEU A 34 -4.11 1.22 -1.30
N ALA A 35 -3.96 0.31 -0.33
CA ALA A 35 -2.89 0.36 0.66
C ALA A 35 -1.51 0.21 -0.01
N VAL A 36 -1.37 -0.77 -0.91
CA VAL A 36 -0.12 -0.97 -1.67
C VAL A 36 0.22 0.27 -2.48
N ILE A 37 -0.74 0.79 -3.26
CA ILE A 37 -0.54 1.99 -4.10
C ILE A 37 -0.14 3.18 -3.24
N SER A 38 -0.86 3.45 -2.14
CA SER A 38 -0.58 4.56 -1.24
C SER A 38 0.84 4.46 -0.64
N TYR A 39 1.24 3.26 -0.21
CA TYR A 39 2.59 3.01 0.27
C TYR A 39 3.65 3.27 -0.82
N VAL A 40 3.45 2.71 -2.02
CA VAL A 40 4.38 2.84 -3.15
C VAL A 40 4.55 4.32 -3.53
N LEU A 41 3.45 5.07 -3.68
CA LEU A 41 3.49 6.51 -3.95
C LEU A 41 4.24 7.29 -2.85
N SER A 42 4.06 6.91 -1.58
CA SER A 42 4.82 7.52 -0.48
C SER A 42 6.33 7.27 -0.62
N LYS A 43 6.74 6.13 -1.20
CA LYS A 43 8.14 5.78 -1.46
C LYS A 43 8.68 6.43 -2.73
N VAL A 44 7.85 6.62 -3.76
CA VAL A 44 8.19 7.45 -4.92
C VAL A 44 8.52 8.86 -4.47
N LEU A 45 7.64 9.50 -3.68
CA LEU A 45 7.89 10.82 -3.09
C LEU A 45 9.06 10.86 -2.10
N ALA A 46 9.49 9.70 -1.57
CA ALA A 46 10.64 9.64 -0.67
C ALA A 46 11.99 9.68 -1.38
N LYS A 47 12.03 9.58 -2.71
CA LYS A 47 13.26 9.42 -3.49
C LYS A 47 13.56 10.71 -4.26
N PRO A 48 14.51 11.56 -3.80
CA PRO A 48 14.82 12.85 -4.42
C PRO A 48 15.17 12.76 -5.92
N ARG A 49 15.79 11.66 -6.35
CA ARG A 49 16.13 11.41 -7.76
C ARG A 49 14.94 11.41 -8.71
N PHE A 50 13.73 11.10 -8.23
CA PHE A 50 12.53 11.12 -9.05
C PHE A 50 11.99 12.55 -9.28
N TYR A 51 12.56 13.58 -8.66
CA TYR A 51 12.11 14.96 -8.84
C TYR A 51 12.74 15.67 -10.05
N GLY A 52 13.65 15.00 -10.76
CA GLY A 52 14.27 15.53 -11.98
C GLY A 52 13.30 15.66 -13.15
N ARG A 53 13.69 16.46 -14.15
CA ARG A 53 12.86 16.73 -15.35
C ARG A 53 12.48 15.46 -16.11
N ALA A 54 13.34 14.43 -16.07
CA ALA A 54 13.11 13.13 -16.72
C ALA A 54 11.81 12.44 -16.26
N TYR A 55 11.39 12.64 -15.01
CA TYR A 55 10.22 11.97 -14.45
C TYR A 55 8.98 12.87 -14.38
N LYS A 56 9.03 14.10 -14.91
CA LYS A 56 7.91 15.05 -14.83
C LYS A 56 6.64 14.45 -15.46
N GLU A 57 6.77 13.87 -16.65
CA GLU A 57 5.67 13.24 -17.37
C GLU A 57 5.13 12.01 -16.62
N SER A 58 6.00 11.22 -15.98
CA SER A 58 5.58 10.10 -15.14
C SER A 58 4.74 10.59 -13.95
N PHE A 59 5.12 11.70 -13.31
CA PHE A 59 4.34 12.32 -12.23
C PHE A 59 2.98 12.83 -12.70
N GLU A 60 2.91 13.48 -13.86
CA GLU A 60 1.67 13.95 -14.45
C GLU A 60 0.74 12.78 -14.82
N ARG A 61 1.29 11.73 -15.42
CA ARG A 61 0.54 10.50 -15.74
C ARG A 61 0.04 9.81 -14.47
N MET A 62 0.86 9.71 -13.44
CA MET A 62 0.42 9.17 -12.13
C MET A 62 -0.75 10.01 -11.57
N ASP A 63 -0.67 11.35 -11.59
CA ASP A 63 -1.75 12.20 -11.09
C ASP A 63 -3.05 12.01 -11.89
N GLN A 64 -2.98 11.91 -13.22
CA GLN A 64 -4.13 11.61 -14.08
C GLN A 64 -4.76 10.25 -13.74
N VAL A 65 -3.94 9.21 -13.59
CA VAL A 65 -4.42 7.86 -13.24
C VAL A 65 -5.07 7.87 -11.86
N LEU A 66 -4.49 8.56 -10.88
CA LEU A 66 -5.06 8.68 -9.54
C LEU A 66 -6.41 9.41 -9.55
N ASN A 67 -6.56 10.46 -10.36
CA ASN A 67 -7.84 11.14 -10.56
C ASN A 67 -8.88 10.23 -11.24
N HIS A 68 -8.45 9.38 -12.18
CA HIS A 68 -9.32 8.39 -12.82
C HIS A 68 -9.78 7.30 -11.85
N MET A 69 -8.89 6.83 -10.96
CA MET A 69 -9.23 5.88 -9.88
C MET A 69 -10.28 6.47 -8.94
N GLU A 70 -10.14 7.74 -8.55
CA GLU A 70 -11.09 8.43 -7.67
C GLU A 70 -12.48 8.55 -8.33
N ARG A 71 -12.53 8.85 -9.64
CA ARG A 71 -13.79 8.90 -10.40
C ARG A 71 -14.41 7.55 -10.68
N SER A 72 -13.61 6.48 -10.64
CA SER A 72 -14.05 5.10 -10.85
C SER A 72 -14.43 4.43 -9.52
N ALA A 73 -14.55 5.17 -8.43
CA ALA A 73 -15.03 4.66 -7.16
C ALA A 73 -16.43 4.05 -7.32
N GLY A 74 -16.51 2.72 -7.20
CA GLY A 74 -17.74 1.94 -7.40
C GLY A 74 -17.76 1.08 -8.66
N ASP A 75 -16.74 1.18 -9.53
CA ASP A 75 -16.54 0.32 -10.70
C ASP A 75 -15.23 -0.47 -10.56
N PRO A 76 -15.28 -1.73 -10.08
CA PRO A 76 -14.10 -2.52 -9.82
C PRO A 76 -13.24 -2.77 -11.05
N GLU A 77 -13.84 -2.91 -12.23
CA GLU A 77 -13.08 -3.15 -13.47
C GLU A 77 -12.26 -1.92 -13.86
N LYS A 78 -12.90 -0.74 -13.89
CA LYS A 78 -12.18 0.51 -14.18
C LYS A 78 -11.11 0.81 -13.14
N TYR A 79 -11.40 0.54 -11.86
CA TYR A 79 -10.41 0.68 -10.79
C TYR A 79 -9.19 -0.21 -11.01
N ASN A 80 -9.40 -1.49 -11.35
CA ASN A 80 -8.31 -2.43 -11.58
C ASN A 80 -7.46 -2.06 -12.80
N VAL A 81 -8.09 -1.60 -13.89
CA VAL A 81 -7.38 -1.08 -15.07
C VAL A 81 -6.52 0.13 -14.70
N ALA A 82 -7.08 1.08 -13.95
CA ALA A 82 -6.35 2.26 -13.50
C ALA A 82 -5.19 1.90 -12.56
N ALA A 83 -5.39 0.96 -11.64
CA ALA A 83 -4.34 0.44 -10.78
C ALA A 83 -3.21 -0.22 -11.59
N GLY A 84 -3.54 -1.03 -12.60
CA GLY A 84 -2.55 -1.63 -13.51
C GLY A 84 -1.72 -0.57 -14.25
N ASN A 85 -2.37 0.44 -14.82
CA ASN A 85 -1.69 1.57 -15.49
C ASN A 85 -0.74 2.32 -14.54
N LEU A 86 -1.09 2.40 -13.26
CA LEU A 86 -0.24 3.01 -12.24
C LEU A 86 0.98 2.14 -11.93
N GLU A 87 0.78 0.83 -11.74
CA GLU A 87 1.87 -0.14 -11.55
C GLU A 87 2.86 -0.10 -12.73
N GLU A 88 2.36 -0.06 -13.97
CA GLU A 88 3.19 0.07 -15.18
C GLU A 88 3.99 1.37 -15.21
N THR A 89 3.35 2.50 -14.88
CA THR A 89 4.02 3.81 -14.86
C THR A 89 5.17 3.83 -13.84
N ILE A 90 4.93 3.25 -12.66
CA ILE A 90 5.95 3.14 -11.61
C ILE A 90 7.06 2.15 -12.02
N GLY A 91 6.70 1.03 -12.64
CA GLY A 91 7.64 0.05 -13.17
C GLY A 91 8.58 0.65 -14.22
N ALA A 92 8.04 1.46 -15.13
CA ALA A 92 8.84 2.17 -16.13
C ALA A 92 9.86 3.11 -15.46
N MET A 93 9.43 3.90 -14.46
CA MET A 93 10.32 4.77 -13.69
C MET A 93 11.45 4.01 -12.97
N GLU A 94 11.19 2.78 -12.53
CA GLU A 94 12.20 1.95 -11.86
C GLU A 94 13.10 1.17 -12.82
N SER A 95 12.61 0.81 -14.00
CA SER A 95 13.40 0.05 -14.99
C SER A 95 14.64 0.82 -15.47
N GLU A 96 14.58 2.15 -15.45
CA GLU A 96 15.71 3.05 -15.69
C GLU A 96 16.75 3.03 -14.56
N ASP A 97 16.45 2.41 -13.41
CA ASP A 97 17.27 2.36 -12.20
C ASP A 97 17.51 0.91 -11.74
N GLN A 98 18.53 0.27 -12.33
CA GLN A 98 18.92 -1.14 -12.12
C GLN A 98 19.35 -1.54 -10.68
N ARG A 99 19.14 -0.68 -9.68
CA ARG A 99 19.62 -0.89 -8.30
C ARG A 99 18.78 -1.84 -7.46
N PHE A 100 17.67 -2.38 -7.96
CA PHE A 100 16.78 -3.24 -7.17
C PHE A 100 16.37 -4.53 -7.88
N VAL A 101 16.53 -5.64 -7.15
CA VAL A 101 16.09 -6.99 -7.57
C VAL A 101 14.55 -7.14 -7.51
N LYS A 102 13.88 -6.41 -6.61
CA LYS A 102 12.40 -6.39 -6.45
C LYS A 102 11.85 -4.99 -6.70
N SER A 103 10.75 -4.89 -7.45
CA SER A 103 10.09 -3.61 -7.76
C SER A 103 9.50 -2.95 -6.50
N LEU A 104 9.26 -1.64 -6.54
CA LEU A 104 8.62 -0.87 -5.47
C LEU A 104 7.23 -1.42 -5.17
N VAL A 105 6.52 -1.83 -6.22
CA VAL A 105 5.19 -2.45 -6.13
C VAL A 105 5.28 -3.77 -5.39
N GLU A 106 6.21 -4.65 -5.76
CA GLU A 106 6.41 -5.93 -5.09
C GLU A 106 6.81 -5.73 -3.61
N LYS A 107 7.70 -4.78 -3.32
CA LYS A 107 8.03 -4.39 -1.94
C LYS A 107 6.82 -3.85 -1.18
N GLY A 108 5.92 -3.14 -1.86
CA GLY A 108 4.67 -2.64 -1.28
C GLY A 108 3.71 -3.76 -0.93
N LYS A 109 3.53 -4.72 -1.84
CA LYS A 109 2.73 -5.95 -1.63
C LYS A 109 3.28 -6.73 -0.44
N LEU A 110 4.59 -6.99 -0.41
CA LEU A 110 5.26 -7.70 0.67
C LEU A 110 5.13 -7.00 2.03
N LYS A 111 5.38 -5.68 2.08
CA LYS A 111 5.24 -4.93 3.33
C LYS A 111 3.79 -4.96 3.85
N THR A 112 2.83 -4.74 2.96
CA THR A 112 1.41 -4.75 3.34
C THR A 112 1.01 -6.13 3.85
N ALA A 113 1.41 -7.20 3.15
CA ALA A 113 1.20 -8.59 3.59
C ALA A 113 1.74 -8.86 4.99
N ALA A 114 2.99 -8.43 5.25
CA ALA A 114 3.64 -8.60 6.54
C ALA A 114 2.95 -7.83 7.67
N ILE A 115 2.48 -6.61 7.40
CA ILE A 115 1.69 -5.83 8.37
C ILE A 115 0.38 -6.54 8.71
N LEU A 116 -0.36 -6.98 7.70
CA LEU A 116 -1.64 -7.69 7.91
C LEU A 116 -1.43 -8.99 8.69
N TYR A 117 -0.41 -9.76 8.33
CA TYR A 117 -0.03 -10.97 9.05
C TYR A 117 0.31 -10.67 10.53
N ALA A 118 1.13 -9.66 10.79
CA ALA A 118 1.47 -9.25 12.15
C ALA A 118 0.27 -8.75 12.96
N GLN A 119 -0.74 -8.20 12.29
CA GLN A 119 -1.99 -7.75 12.91
C GLN A 119 -3.02 -8.87 13.09
N GLY A 120 -2.67 -10.12 12.76
CA GLY A 120 -3.45 -11.32 13.04
C GLY A 120 -4.23 -11.88 11.85
N MET A 121 -3.99 -11.39 10.63
CA MET A 121 -4.45 -12.08 9.41
C MET A 121 -3.70 -13.43 9.29
N SER A 122 -4.38 -14.47 8.80
CA SER A 122 -3.70 -15.74 8.53
C SER A 122 -2.67 -15.58 7.42
N LEU A 123 -1.54 -16.30 7.54
CA LEU A 123 -0.46 -16.26 6.55
C LEU A 123 -0.94 -16.69 5.14
N SER A 124 -1.86 -17.65 5.06
CA SER A 124 -2.46 -18.09 3.80
C SER A 124 -3.30 -16.99 3.15
N LEU A 125 -4.15 -16.31 3.92
CA LEU A 125 -4.98 -15.23 3.39
C LEU A 125 -4.13 -14.04 2.95
N ALA A 126 -3.10 -13.69 3.72
CA ALA A 126 -2.15 -12.65 3.32
C ALA A 126 -1.44 -13.01 2.01
N ALA A 127 -0.95 -14.24 1.86
CA ALA A 127 -0.31 -14.70 0.62
C ALA A 127 -1.27 -14.64 -0.58
N GLU A 128 -2.51 -15.11 -0.41
CA GLU A 128 -3.54 -15.13 -1.45
C GLU A 128 -3.93 -13.71 -1.90
N MET A 129 -4.19 -12.80 -0.95
CA MET A 129 -4.58 -11.42 -1.25
C MET A 129 -3.46 -10.64 -1.95
N THR A 130 -2.22 -10.91 -1.59
CA THR A 130 -1.07 -10.10 -2.03
C THR A 130 -0.33 -10.69 -3.22
N GLY A 131 -0.54 -11.98 -3.52
CA GLY A 131 0.25 -12.75 -4.49
C GLY A 131 1.69 -13.01 -4.03
N MET A 132 2.03 -12.71 -2.78
CA MET A 132 3.38 -12.93 -2.23
C MET A 132 3.52 -14.36 -1.69
N SER A 133 4.74 -14.90 -1.76
CA SER A 133 5.00 -16.21 -1.16
C SER A 133 4.91 -16.13 0.37
N LYS A 134 4.38 -17.18 0.99
CA LYS A 134 4.34 -17.31 2.46
C LYS A 134 5.73 -17.15 3.08
N GLN A 135 6.75 -17.67 2.40
CA GLN A 135 8.14 -17.58 2.82
C GLN A 135 8.64 -16.13 2.83
N ASP A 136 8.42 -15.37 1.76
CA ASP A 136 8.78 -13.95 1.72
C ASP A 136 8.12 -13.16 2.85
N ILE A 137 6.83 -13.40 3.10
CA ILE A 137 6.08 -12.72 4.17
C ILE A 137 6.69 -13.03 5.54
N MET A 138 6.99 -14.30 5.83
CA MET A 138 7.62 -14.70 7.09
C MET A 138 9.02 -14.12 7.25
N ASP A 139 9.86 -14.22 6.21
CA ASP A 139 11.23 -13.70 6.21
C ASP A 139 11.26 -12.20 6.45
N TYR A 140 10.37 -11.47 5.77
CA TYR A 140 10.24 -10.02 5.94
C TYR A 140 9.75 -9.67 7.35
N SER A 141 8.71 -10.35 7.82
CA SER A 141 8.14 -10.12 9.16
C SER A 141 9.16 -10.37 10.25
N GLY A 142 9.91 -11.47 10.18
CA GLY A 142 10.97 -11.79 11.16
C GLY A 142 12.07 -10.73 11.21
N LYS A 143 12.45 -10.15 10.06
CA LYS A 143 13.50 -9.13 9.97
C LYS A 143 13.05 -7.73 10.37
N THR A 144 11.80 -7.36 10.11
CA THR A 144 11.31 -5.97 10.28
C THR A 144 10.45 -5.75 11.53
N MET A 145 9.63 -6.72 11.94
CA MET A 145 8.74 -6.57 13.11
C MET A 145 9.50 -6.64 14.44
N MET A 146 10.70 -7.24 14.48
CA MET A 146 11.55 -7.14 15.68
C MET A 146 12.06 -5.71 15.91
N ALA A 147 12.15 -4.88 14.87
CA ALA A 147 12.56 -3.47 14.97
C ALA A 147 11.37 -2.51 15.17
N ASP A 148 10.21 -2.79 14.58
CA ASP A 148 9.02 -1.91 14.60
C ASP A 148 8.11 -2.08 15.84
N ARG A 149 8.40 -3.02 16.76
CA ARG A 149 7.61 -3.25 18.01
C ARG A 149 7.52 -2.07 18.98
N VAL A 150 8.07 -0.90 18.63
CA VAL A 150 8.03 0.33 19.44
C VAL A 150 6.88 1.27 19.04
N ALA A 151 6.21 1.08 17.90
CA ALA A 151 5.17 2.00 17.44
C ALA A 151 3.82 1.31 17.14
N GLU A 152 2.89 1.47 18.09
CA GLU A 152 1.43 1.39 17.91
C GLU A 152 0.87 0.09 17.29
N ALA A 153 0.85 -0.98 18.10
CA ALA A 153 -0.15 -2.03 17.93
C ALA A 153 -1.54 -1.46 18.26
N VAL A 154 -2.55 -1.73 17.42
CA VAL A 154 -3.95 -1.43 17.75
C VAL A 154 -4.29 -2.19 19.03
N ASP A 155 -4.64 -1.44 20.08
CA ASP A 155 -4.89 -2.01 21.39
C ASP A 155 -6.01 -3.06 21.34
N ILE A 156 -5.81 -4.17 22.06
CA ILE A 156 -6.76 -5.28 22.11
C ILE A 156 -8.13 -4.80 22.57
N SER A 157 -8.20 -3.77 23.42
CA SER A 157 -9.47 -3.18 23.87
C SER A 157 -10.28 -2.60 22.72
N GLU A 158 -9.65 -1.95 21.74
CA GLU A 158 -10.34 -1.38 20.58
C GLU A 158 -10.88 -2.46 19.64
N ARG A 159 -10.17 -3.60 19.53
CA ARG A 159 -10.64 -4.77 18.77
C ARG A 159 -11.89 -5.38 19.42
N VAL A 160 -11.87 -5.58 20.74
CA VAL A 160 -12.99 -6.13 21.50
C VAL A 160 -14.20 -5.21 21.48
N LYS A 161 -14.00 -3.89 21.60
CA LYS A 161 -15.08 -2.89 21.55
C LYS A 161 -15.86 -2.94 20.24
N LYS A 162 -15.14 -3.10 19.11
CA LYS A 162 -15.75 -3.20 17.78
C LYS A 162 -16.48 -4.53 17.58
N ALA A 163 -15.89 -5.64 18.05
CA ALA A 163 -16.56 -6.94 18.02
C ALA A 163 -17.89 -6.90 18.80
N LYS A 164 -17.88 -6.32 20.00
CA LYS A 164 -19.11 -6.15 20.80
C LYS A 164 -20.21 -5.37 20.05
N ARG A 165 -19.85 -4.27 19.39
CA ARG A 165 -20.81 -3.50 18.57
C ARG A 165 -21.38 -4.28 17.40
N ALA A 166 -20.58 -5.15 16.77
CA ALA A 166 -21.03 -5.99 15.65
C ALA A 166 -21.97 -7.12 16.08
N PHE A 167 -21.83 -7.62 17.31
CA PHE A 167 -22.67 -8.67 17.90
C PHE A 167 -23.82 -8.12 18.78
N GLY A 168 -24.10 -6.82 18.72
CA GLY A 168 -25.27 -6.21 19.38
C GLY A 168 -25.12 -5.91 20.87
N GLY A 169 -23.89 -5.66 21.33
CA GLY A 169 -23.59 -5.16 22.68
C GLY A 169 -23.42 -3.65 22.76
#